data_AF-A0A972EV29-F1
#
_entry.id   AF-A0A972EV29-F1
#
_cell.length_a   1.000
_cell.length_b   1.000
_cell.length_c   1.000
_cell.angle_alpha   90.00
_cell.angle_beta   90.00
_cell.angle_gamma   90.00
#
_symmetry.space_group_name_H-M   'P 1'
#
loop_
_entity.id
_entity.type
_entity.pdbx_description
1 polymer ?
#
loop_
_entity_poly.entity_id
_entity_poly.type
_entity_poly.pdbx_seq_one_letter_code
_entity_poly.pdbx_strand_id
1 'polypeptide(L)' 'MDDNTRPQNETPHPDPMSSMDFLTLNMLGLSEAELRDLLSPEELAAYRAFLRRDSADLDSGGL' A
#
# COMPACT_ATOMS: atom_id res chain seq x y z
N MET A 1 10.33 13.62 -41.69
CA MET A 1 11.55 14.14 -41.07
C MET A 1 11.13 15.42 -40.36
N ASP A 2 10.91 15.51 -39.06
CA ASP A 2 11.09 14.62 -37.91
C ASP A 2 10.18 15.23 -36.83
N ASP A 3 9.24 14.46 -36.26
CA ASP A 3 8.51 14.88 -35.05
C ASP A 3 8.75 13.79 -34.01
N ASN A 4 9.88 13.94 -33.32
CA ASN A 4 10.34 13.01 -32.31
C ASN A 4 10.83 13.83 -31.12
N THR A 5 9.90 14.36 -30.33
CA THR A 5 10.22 14.97 -29.04
C THR A 5 8.99 15.04 -28.14
N ARG A 6 8.67 13.93 -27.49
CA ARG A 6 8.11 14.00 -26.14
C ARG A 6 9.03 13.19 -25.24
N PRO A 7 9.88 13.82 -24.40
CA PRO A 7 10.42 13.10 -23.26
C PRO A 7 9.22 12.79 -22.37
N GLN A 8 8.73 11.55 -22.45
CA GLN A 8 7.86 10.98 -21.43
C GLN A 8 8.69 10.99 -20.15
N ASN A 9 8.53 12.08 -19.41
CA ASN A 9 9.07 12.25 -18.08
C ASN A 9 8.22 11.39 -17.14
N GLU A 10 8.21 10.08 -17.39
CA GLU A 10 7.66 9.05 -16.53
C GLU A 10 8.60 8.97 -15.35
N THR A 11 8.44 9.92 -14.42
CA THR A 11 8.83 9.66 -13.03
C THR A 11 8.21 8.32 -12.69
N PRO A 12 9.00 7.28 -12.34
CA PRO A 12 8.46 6.01 -11.93
C PRO A 12 7.73 6.30 -10.62
N HIS A 13 6.44 6.58 -10.71
CA HIS A 13 5.57 6.50 -9.56
C HIS A 13 5.64 5.04 -9.15
N PRO A 14 6.20 4.72 -7.97
CA PRO A 14 6.16 3.34 -7.50
C PRO A 14 4.70 2.91 -7.56
N ASP A 15 4.46 1.77 -8.23
CA ASP A 15 3.11 1.23 -8.31
C ASP A 15 2.53 1.14 -6.89
N PRO A 16 1.28 1.58 -6.70
CA PRO A 16 0.66 1.54 -5.38
C PRO A 16 0.65 0.10 -4.86
N MET A 17 1.04 -0.09 -3.60
CA MET A 17 1.04 -1.41 -2.95
C MET A 17 -0.30 -2.11 -3.12
N SER A 18 -0.24 -3.38 -3.52
CA SER A 18 -1.40 -4.23 -3.67
C SER A 18 -1.88 -4.74 -2.31
N SER A 19 -3.15 -5.13 -2.21
CA SER A 19 -3.69 -5.82 -1.03
C SER A 19 -2.89 -7.07 -0.66
N MET A 20 -2.28 -7.74 -1.65
CA MET A 20 -1.42 -8.91 -1.41
C MET A 20 -0.11 -8.54 -0.69
N ASP A 21 0.43 -7.36 -0.97
CA ASP A 21 1.62 -6.85 -0.29
C ASP A 21 1.30 -6.53 1.17
N PHE A 22 0.15 -5.89 1.43
CA PHE A 22 -0.33 -5.65 2.79
C PHE A 22 -0.58 -6.95 3.57
N LEU A 23 -1.16 -7.98 2.94
CA LEU A 23 -1.30 -9.30 3.57
C LEU A 23 0.05 -9.91 3.93
N THR A 24 1.04 -9.78 3.05
CA THR A 24 2.40 -10.29 3.28
C THR A 24 3.06 -9.59 4.47
N LEU A 25 2.94 -8.26 4.57
CA LEU A 25 3.44 -7.48 5.70
C LEU A 25 2.78 -7.88 7.02
N ASN A 26 1.46 -8.11 7.00
CA ASN A 26 0.71 -8.57 8.17
C ASN A 26 1.14 -9.99 8.59
N MET A 27 1.37 -10.90 7.63
CA MET A 27 1.85 -12.26 7.91
C MET A 27 3.30 -12.29 8.42
N LEU A 28 4.15 -11.38 7.95
CA LEU A 28 5.51 -11.20 8.47
C LEU A 28 5.51 -10.73 9.93
N GLY A 29 4.41 -10.18 10.43
CA GLY A 29 4.28 -9.71 11.81
C GLY A 29 5.20 -8.52 12.11
N LEU A 30 5.45 -7.66 11.12
CA LEU A 30 6.31 -6.50 11.26
C LEU A 30 5.76 -5.51 12.29
N SER A 31 6.67 -4.92 13.06
CA SER A 31 6.34 -3.88 14.04
C SER A 31 5.98 -2.58 13.33
N GLU A 32 5.22 -1.69 14.00
CA GLU A 32 4.86 -0.39 13.41
C GLU A 32 6.10 0.47 13.06
N ALA A 33 7.19 0.36 13.81
CA ALA A 33 8.44 1.03 13.50
C ALA A 33 9.06 0.52 12.19
N GLU A 34 9.08 -0.80 11.99
CA GLU A 34 9.62 -1.43 10.77
C GLU A 34 8.78 -1.09 9.55
N LEU A 35 7.45 -1.03 9.71
CA LEU A 35 6.54 -0.59 8.66
C LEU A 35 6.75 0.88 8.28
N ARG A 36 7.09 1.76 9.22
CA ARG A 36 7.37 3.19 8.94
C ARG A 36 8.71 3.40 8.23
N ASP A 37 9.68 2.52 8.46
CA ASP A 37 10.95 2.53 7.75
C ASP A 37 10.82 1.93 6.34
N LEU A 38 9.90 0.98 6.15
CA LEU A 38 9.70 0.30 4.86
C LEU A 38 8.70 1.02 3.95
N LEU A 39 7.66 1.63 4.52
CA LEU A 39 6.53 2.19 3.79
C LEU A 39 6.56 3.72 3.80
N SER A 40 6.13 4.29 2.68
CA SER A 40 5.80 5.71 2.60
C SER A 40 4.61 6.04 3.51
N PRO A 41 4.45 7.30 3.94
CA PRO A 41 3.29 7.70 4.76
C PRO A 41 1.92 7.35 4.14
N GLU A 42 1.80 7.42 2.81
CA GLU A 42 0.59 7.03 2.08
C GLU A 42 0.33 5.51 2.14
N GLU A 43 1.38 4.70 1.96
CA GLU A 43 1.30 3.23 2.04
C GLU A 43 1.00 2.77 3.46
N LEU A 44 1.57 3.44 4.48
CA LEU A 44 1.26 3.18 5.88
C LEU A 44 -0.21 3.48 6.20
N ALA A 45 -0.75 4.55 5.63
CA ALA A 45 -2.16 4.89 5.77
C ALA A 45 -3.07 3.85 5.08
N ALA A 46 -2.69 3.39 3.89
CA ALA A 46 -3.38 2.33 3.16
C ALA A 46 -3.34 0.99 3.92
N TYR A 47 -2.18 0.61 4.47
CA TYR A 47 -2.02 -0.59 5.30
C TYR A 47 -2.90 -0.55 6.56
N ARG A 48 -2.96 0.60 7.26
CA ARG A 48 -3.87 0.78 8.40
C ARG A 48 -5.34 0.74 8.02
N ALA A 49 -5.70 1.21 6.82
CA ALA A 49 -7.06 1.09 6.29
C ALA A 49 -7.39 -0.37 5.95
N PHE A 50 -6.42 -1.11 5.40
CA PHE A 50 -6.52 -2.54 5.11
C PHE A 50 -6.80 -3.35 6.38
N LEU A 51 -5.99 -3.18 7.44
CA LEU A 51 -6.20 -3.87 8.72
C LEU A 51 -7.56 -3.57 9.35
N ARG A 52 -8.04 -2.33 9.23
CA ARG A 52 -9.36 -1.94 9.74
C ARG A 52 -10.50 -2.63 9.00
N ARG A 53 -10.34 -2.86 7.69
CA ARG A 53 -11.36 -3.53 6.86
C ARG A 53 -11.52 -5.00 7.25
N ASP A 54 -10.42 -5.70 7.53
CA ASP A 54 -10.44 -7.06 8.09
C ASP A 54 -11.09 -7.11 9.49
N SER A 55 -10.86 -6.09 10.34
CA SER A 55 -11.48 -6.05 11.67
C SER A 55 -12.96 -5.66 11.67
N ALA A 56 -13.41 -4.84 10.71
CA ALA A 56 -14.80 -4.38 10.62
C ALA A 56 -15.75 -5.46 10.09
N ASP A 57 -15.26 -6.40 9.28
CA ASP A 57 -16.05 -7.55 8.83
C ASP A 57 -16.38 -8.51 10.01
N LEU A 58 -15.47 -8.62 10.98
CA LEU A 58 -15.67 -9.39 12.22
C LEU A 58 -16.65 -8.73 13.21
N ASP A 59 -16.78 -7.39 13.20
CA ASP A 59 -17.72 -6.65 14.07
C ASP A 59 -19.14 -6.58 13.45
N SER A 60 -19.26 -6.81 12.14
CA SER A 60 -20.54 -6.78 11.41
C SER A 60 -21.31 -8.12 11.48
N GLY A 61 -20.73 -9.17 12.07
CA GLY A 61 -21.35 -10.50 12.25
C GLY A 61 -22.02 -10.73 13.61
N GLY A 62 -22.16 -9.69 14.44
CA GLY A 62 -22.72 -9.77 15.78
C GLY A 62 -24.10 -9.12 15.93
N LEU A 63 -25.11 -9.60 15.21
CA LEU A 63 -26.53 -9.37 15.52
C LEU A 63 -27.34 -10.66 15.37
#